data_AF-A0A8T4YW75-F1
#
_entry.id   AF-A0A8T4YW75-F1
#
_cell.length_a   1.000
_cell.length_b   1.000
_cell.length_c   1.000
_cell.angle_alpha   90.00
_cell.angle_beta   90.00
_cell.angle_gamma   90.00
#
_symmetry.space_group_name_H-M   'P 1'
#
loop_
_entity.id
_entity.type
_entity.pdbx_description
1 polymer ?
#
loop_
_entity_poly.entity_id
_entity_poly.type
_entity_poly.pdbx_seq_one_letter_code
_entity_poly.pdbx_strand_id
1 'polypeptide(L)'
;GALGIRNVLALSGDHTTVGDDPRSKPVYDLDSTGLVELLRRMVDEGVDLNGNKITSPPKFNFGVAGNPNADPIEPEVLKVERKIELGADFVQTQAVYDPELAERFVKEISHLNVPVLIGIAPFKSMGMMEWMIKNVPGILVPDEVQSRLKTAREKGGKEAFLDENIEIFGELIKEITRKTKVNGIHMMTIGFEWIVPRIIERAGR
;
A
#
# COMPACT_ATOMS: atom_id res chain seq x y z
N GLY A 1 -20.81 -4.25 15.23
CA GLY A 1 -20.00 -5.42 14.86
C GLY A 1 -19.22 -5.88 16.09
N ALA A 2 -19.12 -7.19 16.32
CA ALA A 2 -18.62 -7.78 17.57
C ALA A 2 -17.16 -7.43 17.94
N LEU A 3 -16.37 -6.92 16.99
CA LEU A 3 -14.94 -6.58 17.19
C LEU A 3 -14.63 -5.09 16.97
N GLY A 4 -15.64 -4.24 16.76
CA GLY A 4 -15.42 -2.80 16.53
C GLY A 4 -14.70 -2.43 15.22
N ILE A 5 -14.41 -3.39 14.35
CA ILE A 5 -13.75 -3.16 13.04
C ILE A 5 -14.62 -2.22 12.18
N ARG A 6 -13.98 -1.16 11.66
CA ARG A 6 -14.62 -0.12 10.83
C ARG A 6 -14.04 0.01 9.43
N ASN A 7 -12.88 -0.59 9.17
CA ASN A 7 -12.21 -0.52 7.88
C ASN A 7 -11.61 -1.89 7.54
N VAL A 8 -11.73 -2.29 6.28
CA VAL A 8 -11.16 -3.53 5.72
C VAL A 8 -10.35 -3.19 4.47
N LEU A 9 -9.27 -3.90 4.21
CA LEU A 9 -8.54 -3.80 2.95
C LEU A 9 -8.69 -5.13 2.20
N ALA A 10 -9.32 -5.11 1.03
CA ALA A 10 -9.55 -6.29 0.21
C ALA A 10 -8.31 -6.57 -0.66
N LEU A 11 -7.62 -7.67 -0.36
CA LEU A 11 -6.39 -8.10 -1.03
C LEU A 11 -6.59 -9.50 -1.61
N SER A 12 -5.94 -9.79 -2.76
CA SER A 12 -5.86 -11.16 -3.27
C SER A 12 -4.95 -12.05 -2.42
N GLY A 13 -4.06 -11.44 -1.62
CA GLY A 13 -2.98 -12.12 -0.93
C GLY A 13 -1.78 -12.39 -1.83
N ASP A 14 -0.65 -12.77 -1.22
CA ASP A 14 0.53 -13.24 -1.94
C ASP A 14 0.32 -14.69 -2.40
N HIS A 15 0.97 -15.06 -3.51
CA HIS A 15 0.90 -16.43 -3.99
C HIS A 15 1.50 -17.39 -2.94
N THR A 16 0.90 -18.57 -2.75
CA THR A 16 1.27 -19.49 -1.65
C THR A 16 2.73 -19.96 -1.69
N THR A 17 3.37 -19.90 -2.86
CA THR A 17 4.80 -20.19 -3.05
C THR A 17 5.75 -19.17 -2.44
N VAL A 18 5.25 -17.98 -2.09
CA VAL A 18 6.00 -16.90 -1.41
C VAL A 18 5.86 -17.01 0.12
N GLY A 19 4.98 -17.89 0.61
CA GLY A 19 4.76 -18.15 2.04
C GLY A 19 5.76 -19.10 2.68
N ASP A 20 5.58 -19.33 3.97
CA ASP A 20 6.41 -20.18 4.83
C ASP A 20 6.23 -21.70 4.62
N ASP A 21 5.09 -22.13 4.05
CA ASP A 21 4.90 -23.48 3.52
C ASP A 21 4.58 -23.46 2.01
N PRO A 22 5.59 -23.67 1.14
CA PRO A 22 5.43 -23.74 -0.31
C PRO A 22 4.49 -24.83 -0.82
N ARG A 23 4.09 -25.79 0.04
CA ARG A 23 3.15 -26.88 -0.31
C ARG A 23 1.70 -26.49 -0.04
N SER A 24 1.45 -25.30 0.50
CA SER A 24 0.11 -24.78 0.74
C SER A 24 -0.68 -24.70 -0.56
N LYS A 25 -1.87 -25.31 -0.57
CA LYS A 25 -2.78 -25.24 -1.70
C LYS A 25 -3.48 -23.88 -1.71
N PRO A 26 -3.46 -23.14 -2.82
CA PRO A 26 -4.23 -21.92 -2.92
C PRO A 26 -5.73 -22.25 -2.90
N VAL A 27 -6.50 -21.44 -2.18
CA VAL A 27 -7.97 -21.49 -2.18
C VAL A 27 -8.44 -20.29 -3.00
N TYR A 28 -8.84 -20.55 -4.24
CA TYR A 28 -9.22 -19.52 -5.22
C TYR A 28 -10.75 -19.32 -5.30
N ASP A 29 -11.46 -19.48 -4.18
CA ASP A 29 -12.92 -19.37 -4.19
C ASP A 29 -13.37 -17.93 -4.50
N LEU A 30 -12.59 -16.93 -4.10
CA LEU A 30 -12.79 -15.52 -4.43
C LEU A 30 -11.45 -14.84 -4.71
N ASP A 31 -11.35 -14.16 -5.85
CA ASP A 31 -10.28 -13.18 -6.06
C ASP A 31 -10.61 -11.85 -5.36
N SER A 32 -9.70 -10.87 -5.41
CA SER A 32 -9.96 -9.56 -4.78
C SER A 32 -11.18 -8.83 -5.35
N THR A 33 -11.58 -9.13 -6.58
CA THR A 33 -12.78 -8.55 -7.22
C THR A 33 -14.05 -9.17 -6.65
N GLY A 34 -14.09 -10.50 -6.55
CA GLY A 34 -15.20 -11.23 -5.92
C GLY A 34 -15.33 -10.94 -4.42
N LEU A 35 -14.20 -10.71 -3.73
CA LEU A 35 -14.21 -10.26 -2.34
C LEU A 35 -14.86 -8.87 -2.22
N VAL A 36 -14.54 -7.94 -3.12
CA VAL A 36 -15.16 -6.60 -3.13
C VAL A 36 -16.68 -6.69 -3.34
N GLU A 37 -17.13 -7.50 -4.29
CA GLU A 37 -18.57 -7.71 -4.53
C GLU A 37 -19.27 -8.29 -3.29
N LEU A 38 -18.67 -9.30 -2.66
CA LEU A 38 -19.18 -9.86 -1.42
C LEU A 38 -19.28 -8.78 -0.32
N LEU A 39 -18.21 -8.00 -0.11
CA LEU A 39 -18.19 -6.95 0.91
C LEU A 39 -19.27 -5.90 0.66
N ARG A 40 -19.47 -5.49 -0.59
CA ARG A 40 -20.51 -4.51 -0.95
C ARG A 40 -21.91 -5.02 -0.61
N ARG A 41 -22.24 -6.26 -1.00
CA ARG A 41 -23.53 -6.89 -0.71
C ARG A 41 -23.75 -7.10 0.79
N MET A 42 -22.70 -7.48 1.51
CA MET A 42 -22.77 -7.62 2.97
C MET A 42 -23.07 -6.28 3.66
N VAL A 43 -22.46 -5.18 3.20
CA VAL A 43 -22.57 -3.86 3.85
C VAL A 43 -23.88 -3.16 3.47
N ASP A 44 -24.29 -3.20 2.19
CA ASP A 44 -25.46 -2.45 1.70
C ASP A 44 -26.76 -3.25 1.77
N GLU A 45 -26.72 -4.50 1.30
CA GLU A 45 -27.92 -5.34 1.18
C GLU A 45 -28.12 -6.22 2.43
N GLY A 46 -27.05 -6.45 3.19
CA GLY A 46 -27.06 -7.33 4.35
C GLY A 46 -27.24 -8.81 3.99
N VAL A 47 -26.69 -9.21 2.83
CA VAL A 47 -26.75 -10.59 2.33
C VAL A 47 -25.38 -11.12 1.92
N ASP A 48 -25.27 -12.45 1.83
CA ASP A 48 -24.12 -13.10 1.18
C ASP A 48 -24.27 -13.13 -0.35
N LEU A 49 -23.30 -13.74 -1.05
CA LEU A 49 -23.33 -13.86 -2.51
C LEU A 49 -24.54 -14.66 -3.05
N ASN A 50 -25.16 -15.51 -2.24
CA ASN A 50 -26.34 -16.29 -2.62
C ASN A 50 -27.66 -15.57 -2.24
N GLY A 51 -27.59 -14.37 -1.65
CA GLY A 51 -28.76 -13.62 -1.20
C GLY A 51 -29.29 -14.06 0.16
N ASN A 52 -28.56 -14.89 0.91
CA ASN A 52 -28.97 -15.27 2.26
C ASN A 52 -28.79 -14.09 3.20
N LYS A 53 -29.80 -13.82 4.04
CA LYS A 53 -29.78 -12.72 5.00
C LYS A 53 -28.73 -12.94 6.08
N ILE A 54 -27.98 -11.88 6.37
CA ILE A 54 -27.03 -11.83 7.48
C ILE A 54 -27.76 -11.22 8.69
N THR A 55 -27.85 -11.97 9.79
CA THR A 55 -28.57 -11.55 11.02
C THR A 55 -28.06 -10.23 11.60
N SER A 56 -26.79 -9.88 11.35
CA SER A 56 -26.18 -8.62 11.79
C SER A 56 -25.15 -8.16 10.76
N PRO A 57 -25.62 -7.48 9.69
CA PRO A 57 -24.75 -7.13 8.58
C PRO A 57 -23.65 -6.16 9.05
N PRO A 58 -22.43 -6.29 8.52
CA PRO A 58 -21.34 -5.42 8.89
C PRO A 58 -21.59 -3.98 8.44
N LYS A 59 -20.95 -3.04 9.14
CA LYS A 59 -20.93 -1.62 8.77
C LYS A 59 -19.50 -1.11 8.91
N PHE A 60 -18.74 -1.26 7.83
CA PHE A 60 -17.37 -0.80 7.68
C PHE A 60 -17.19 -0.20 6.29
N ASN A 61 -16.14 0.60 6.14
CA ASN A 61 -15.61 0.94 4.83
C ASN A 61 -14.66 -0.17 4.38
N PHE A 62 -14.49 -0.34 3.08
CA PHE A 62 -13.45 -1.22 2.56
C PHE A 62 -12.73 -0.61 1.38
N GLY A 63 -11.41 -0.78 1.35
CA GLY A 63 -10.56 -0.28 0.28
C GLY A 63 -9.89 -1.41 -0.48
N VAL A 64 -9.13 -1.02 -1.50
CA VAL A 64 -8.40 -1.95 -2.37
C VAL A 64 -6.95 -1.51 -2.55
N ALA A 65 -6.10 -2.48 -2.86
CA ALA A 65 -4.72 -2.19 -3.22
C ALA A 65 -4.58 -1.65 -4.65
N GLY A 66 -3.63 -0.73 -4.85
CA GLY A 66 -3.12 -0.31 -6.15
C GLY A 66 -1.59 -0.32 -6.20
N ASN A 67 -1.00 -0.57 -7.37
CA ASN A 67 0.45 -0.61 -7.56
C ASN A 67 0.97 0.55 -8.44
N PRO A 68 1.55 1.62 -7.86
CA PRO A 68 2.14 2.71 -8.62
C PRO A 68 3.35 2.31 -9.47
N ASN A 69 4.03 1.23 -9.09
CA ASN A 69 5.21 0.72 -9.77
C ASN A 69 4.87 -0.14 -11.01
N ALA A 70 3.59 -0.33 -11.33
CA ALA A 70 3.18 -1.11 -12.48
C ALA A 70 3.70 -0.50 -13.79
N ASP A 71 4.25 -1.37 -14.66
CA ASP A 71 4.69 -1.04 -16.00
C ASP A 71 4.43 -2.24 -16.93
N PRO A 72 3.52 -2.13 -17.92
CA PRO A 72 2.64 -0.99 -18.21
C PRO A 72 1.67 -0.70 -17.05
N ILE A 73 1.27 0.57 -16.89
CA ILE A 73 0.40 1.01 -15.78
C ILE A 73 -1.10 0.76 -16.07
N GLU A 74 -1.47 0.72 -17.35
CA GLU A 74 -2.84 0.64 -17.82
C GLU A 74 -3.60 -0.60 -17.30
N PRO A 75 -3.02 -1.82 -17.28
CA PRO A 75 -3.70 -2.98 -16.70
C PRO A 75 -3.95 -2.84 -15.19
N GLU A 76 -3.10 -2.10 -14.48
CA GLU A 76 -3.30 -1.85 -13.05
C GLU A 76 -4.42 -0.85 -12.82
N VAL A 77 -4.49 0.21 -13.62
CA VAL A 77 -5.60 1.19 -13.60
C VAL A 77 -6.92 0.47 -13.83
N LEU A 78 -7.05 -0.33 -14.90
CA LEU A 78 -8.27 -1.08 -15.20
C LEU A 78 -8.73 -2.00 -14.04
N LYS A 79 -7.78 -2.62 -13.32
CA LYS A 79 -8.12 -3.44 -12.13
C LYS A 79 -8.66 -2.60 -10.99
N VAL A 80 -8.03 -1.46 -10.73
CA VAL A 80 -8.46 -0.52 -9.68
C VAL A 80 -9.84 0.04 -10.01
N GLU A 81 -10.05 0.47 -11.26
CA GLU A 81 -11.35 0.93 -11.78
C GLU A 81 -12.44 -0.10 -11.53
N ARG A 82 -12.20 -1.35 -11.96
CA ARG A 82 -13.17 -2.43 -11.81
C ARG A 82 -13.58 -2.65 -10.35
N LYS A 83 -12.64 -2.55 -9.42
CA LYS A 83 -12.90 -2.72 -8.00
C LYS A 83 -13.67 -1.53 -7.39
N ILE A 84 -13.40 -0.32 -7.85
CA ILE A 84 -14.13 0.88 -7.42
C ILE A 84 -15.56 0.86 -7.96
N GLU A 85 -15.77 0.42 -9.22
CA GLU A 85 -17.11 0.21 -9.78
C GLU A 85 -17.95 -0.78 -8.97
N LEU A 86 -17.31 -1.79 -8.37
CA LEU A 86 -17.96 -2.75 -7.48
C LEU A 86 -18.16 -2.22 -6.05
N GLY A 87 -17.74 -0.98 -5.78
CA GLY A 87 -18.08 -0.23 -4.59
C GLY A 87 -17.02 -0.16 -3.50
N ALA A 88 -15.73 -0.32 -3.84
CA ALA A 88 -14.63 -0.01 -2.93
C ALA A 88 -14.58 1.50 -2.60
N ASP A 89 -14.38 1.81 -1.32
CA ASP A 89 -14.49 3.17 -0.77
C ASP A 89 -13.18 3.97 -0.86
N PHE A 90 -12.01 3.32 -0.99
CA PHE A 90 -10.70 3.98 -1.08
C PHE A 90 -9.63 3.08 -1.73
N VAL A 91 -8.52 3.70 -2.15
CA VAL A 91 -7.32 3.02 -2.64
C VAL A 91 -6.19 3.19 -1.64
N GLN A 92 -5.52 2.09 -1.29
CA GLN A 92 -4.27 2.09 -0.54
C GLN A 92 -3.16 1.51 -1.40
N THR A 93 -2.10 2.26 -1.68
CA THR A 93 -1.08 1.79 -2.62
C THR A 93 -0.05 0.88 -1.98
N GLN A 94 0.60 0.06 -2.80
CA GLN A 94 1.89 -0.54 -2.47
C GLN A 94 2.95 0.54 -2.22
N ALA A 95 4.08 0.14 -1.63
CA ALA A 95 5.20 1.05 -1.36
C ALA A 95 5.74 1.66 -2.66
N VAL A 96 5.88 2.98 -2.67
CA VAL A 96 6.50 3.73 -3.76
C VAL A 96 7.64 4.58 -3.21
N TYR A 97 8.78 4.55 -3.91
CA TYR A 97 9.99 5.27 -3.54
C TYR A 97 10.36 6.36 -4.56
N ASP A 98 9.60 6.46 -5.64
CA ASP A 98 9.75 7.45 -6.70
C ASP A 98 8.50 8.36 -6.74
N PRO A 99 8.64 9.67 -6.49
CA PRO A 99 7.52 10.60 -6.52
C PRO A 99 6.86 10.73 -7.90
N GLU A 100 7.59 10.51 -9.00
CA GLU A 100 7.04 10.54 -10.36
C GLU A 100 6.11 9.35 -10.61
N LEU A 101 6.46 8.16 -10.12
CA LEU A 101 5.58 6.98 -10.20
C LEU A 101 4.30 7.18 -9.39
N ALA A 102 4.41 7.79 -8.21
CA ALA A 102 3.26 8.14 -7.39
C ALA A 102 2.35 9.16 -8.10
N GLU A 103 2.94 10.21 -8.69
CA GLU A 103 2.21 11.23 -9.45
C GLU A 103 1.50 10.66 -10.66
N ARG A 104 2.20 9.85 -11.45
CA ARG A 104 1.64 9.14 -12.61
C ARG A 104 0.43 8.32 -12.20
N PHE A 105 0.57 7.47 -11.18
CA PHE A 105 -0.53 6.62 -10.71
C PHE A 105 -1.74 7.43 -10.25
N VAL A 106 -1.55 8.44 -9.40
CA VAL A 106 -2.64 9.28 -8.89
C VAL A 106 -3.36 10.01 -10.02
N LYS A 107 -2.63 10.47 -11.02
CA LYS A 107 -3.19 11.12 -12.20
C LYS A 107 -4.08 10.16 -13.00
N GLU A 108 -3.59 8.96 -13.27
CA GLU A 108 -4.34 7.96 -14.06
C GLU A 108 -5.62 7.49 -13.38
N ILE A 109 -5.71 7.50 -12.05
CA ILE A 109 -6.94 7.10 -11.32
C ILE A 109 -7.80 8.28 -10.85
N SER A 110 -7.43 9.51 -11.21
CA SER A 110 -8.05 10.72 -10.65
C SER A 110 -9.54 10.86 -10.98
N HIS A 111 -10.00 10.30 -12.10
CA HIS A 111 -11.42 10.30 -12.51
C HIS A 111 -12.31 9.41 -11.65
N LEU A 112 -11.73 8.54 -10.82
CA LEU A 112 -12.47 7.63 -9.95
C LEU A 112 -13.00 8.29 -8.68
N ASN A 113 -12.49 9.49 -8.35
CA ASN A 113 -12.99 10.32 -7.24
C ASN A 113 -13.05 9.61 -5.87
N VAL A 114 -12.18 8.63 -5.62
CA VAL A 114 -12.05 7.95 -4.32
C VAL A 114 -10.81 8.44 -3.57
N PRO A 115 -10.82 8.42 -2.22
CA PRO A 115 -9.63 8.70 -1.44
C PRO A 115 -8.45 7.79 -1.77
N VAL A 116 -7.25 8.36 -1.88
CA VAL A 116 -6.01 7.61 -2.12
C VAL A 116 -5.03 7.78 -0.96
N LEU A 117 -4.54 6.66 -0.45
CA LEU A 117 -3.50 6.56 0.58
C LEU A 117 -2.21 6.02 -0.04
N ILE A 118 -1.17 6.85 -0.14
CA ILE A 118 0.10 6.44 -0.73
C ILE A 118 0.95 5.67 0.26
N GLY A 119 1.30 4.43 -0.09
CA GLY A 119 2.16 3.55 0.69
C GLY A 119 3.61 3.99 0.68
N ILE A 120 4.21 4.13 1.86
CA ILE A 120 5.64 4.42 2.05
C ILE A 120 6.19 3.47 3.13
N ALA A 121 7.32 2.83 2.85
CA ALA A 121 7.95 1.87 3.76
C ALA A 121 9.41 2.23 4.04
N PRO A 122 9.71 2.89 5.18
CA PRO A 122 11.08 3.19 5.60
C PRO A 122 11.94 1.95 5.83
N PHE A 123 13.25 2.07 5.60
CA PHE A 123 14.17 0.93 5.69
C PHE A 123 14.81 0.84 7.07
N LYS A 124 14.49 -0.20 7.84
CA LYS A 124 15.10 -0.45 9.16
C LYS A 124 16.59 -0.82 9.08
N SER A 125 17.03 -1.34 7.94
CA SER A 125 18.42 -1.72 7.68
C SER A 125 18.69 -1.85 6.18
N MET A 126 19.98 -1.87 5.80
CA MET A 126 20.40 -2.22 4.42
C MET A 126 19.88 -3.60 4.02
N GLY A 127 19.95 -4.59 4.92
CA GLY A 127 19.46 -5.94 4.63
C GLY A 127 17.95 -6.01 4.39
N MET A 128 17.15 -5.17 5.05
CA MET A 128 15.71 -5.05 4.74
C MET A 128 15.51 -4.51 3.33
N MET A 129 16.22 -3.44 2.95
CA MET A 129 16.12 -2.87 1.61
C MET A 129 16.53 -3.87 0.52
N GLU A 130 17.67 -4.54 0.67
CA GLU A 130 18.16 -5.57 -0.25
C GLU A 130 17.18 -6.74 -0.36
N TRP A 131 16.60 -7.18 0.77
CA TRP A 131 15.59 -8.23 0.77
C TRP A 131 14.33 -7.78 0.04
N MET A 132 13.84 -6.56 0.26
CA MET A 132 12.66 -6.04 -0.40
C MET A 132 12.86 -5.99 -1.92
N ILE A 133 13.96 -5.38 -2.39
CA ILE A 133 14.29 -5.30 -3.82
C ILE A 133 14.36 -6.68 -4.47
N LYS A 134 14.90 -7.67 -3.75
CA LYS A 134 15.07 -9.04 -4.29
C LYS A 134 13.79 -9.87 -4.28
N ASN A 135 12.96 -9.74 -3.23
CA ASN A 135 11.91 -10.71 -2.95
C ASN A 135 10.48 -10.15 -3.06
N VAL A 136 10.29 -8.83 -3.05
CA VAL A 136 8.97 -8.20 -3.19
C VAL A 136 8.73 -7.90 -4.67
N PRO A 137 7.84 -8.64 -5.36
CA PRO A 137 7.62 -8.45 -6.79
C PRO A 137 7.12 -7.03 -7.10
N GLY A 138 7.74 -6.37 -8.07
CA GLY A 138 7.31 -5.06 -8.55
C GLY A 138 7.72 -3.89 -7.66
N ILE A 139 8.49 -4.10 -6.59
CA ILE A 139 9.04 -2.98 -5.83
C ILE A 139 10.18 -2.31 -6.61
N LEU A 140 10.18 -0.98 -6.66
CA LEU A 140 11.22 -0.20 -7.32
C LEU A 140 11.79 0.80 -6.30
N VAL A 141 13.09 0.63 -5.99
CA VAL A 141 13.83 1.55 -5.11
C VAL A 141 14.87 2.27 -5.96
N PRO A 142 14.78 3.60 -6.15
CA PRO A 142 15.75 4.34 -6.96
C PRO A 142 17.19 4.13 -6.49
N ASP A 143 18.13 4.03 -7.44
CA ASP A 143 19.56 3.84 -7.15
C ASP A 143 20.13 4.96 -6.26
N GLU A 144 19.59 6.18 -6.38
CA GLU A 144 19.95 7.30 -5.53
C GLU A 144 19.62 7.03 -4.06
N VAL A 145 18.41 6.53 -3.76
CA VAL A 145 17.97 6.17 -2.40
C VAL A 145 18.90 5.10 -1.82
N GLN A 146 19.20 4.06 -2.61
CA GLN A 146 20.08 2.98 -2.20
C GLN A 146 21.51 3.50 -1.90
N SER A 147 22.03 4.36 -2.77
CA SER A 147 23.38 4.91 -2.67
C SER A 147 23.55 5.85 -1.48
N ARG A 148 22.55 6.72 -1.23
CA ARG A 148 22.52 7.62 -0.06
C ARG A 148 22.54 6.82 1.24
N LEU A 149 21.66 5.84 1.39
CA LEU A 149 21.60 4.99 2.58
C LEU A 149 22.87 4.17 2.79
N LYS A 150 23.43 3.60 1.72
CA LYS A 150 24.71 2.87 1.77
C LYS A 150 25.84 3.78 2.23
N THR A 151 25.96 4.97 1.64
CA THR A 151 27.02 5.94 1.98
C THR A 151 26.90 6.40 3.44
N ALA A 152 25.68 6.71 3.89
CA ALA A 152 25.44 7.10 5.28
C ALA A 152 25.83 5.98 6.25
N ARG A 153 25.47 4.74 5.93
CA ARG A 153 25.82 3.55 6.70
C ARG A 153 27.34 3.33 6.79
N GLU A 154 28.05 3.47 5.67
CA GLU A 154 29.50 3.27 5.59
C GLU A 154 30.28 4.34 6.36
N LYS A 155 29.84 5.60 6.30
CA LYS A 155 30.55 6.73 6.93
C LYS A 155 30.24 6.92 8.41
N GLY A 156 28.98 6.73 8.81
CA GLY A 156 28.50 7.09 10.16
C GLY A 156 27.76 5.98 10.88
N GLY A 157 27.81 4.74 10.38
CA GLY A 157 27.25 3.59 11.06
C GLY A 157 25.73 3.62 11.15
N LYS A 158 25.17 3.25 12.29
CA LYS A 158 23.71 3.02 12.45
C LYS A 158 22.96 4.34 12.54
N GLU A 159 23.53 5.29 13.25
CA GLU A 159 22.92 6.60 13.48
C GLU A 159 22.79 7.38 12.18
N ALA A 160 23.87 7.50 11.40
CA ALA A 160 23.81 8.17 10.11
C ALA A 160 22.83 7.50 9.13
N PHE A 161 22.72 6.17 9.12
CA PHE A 161 21.70 5.48 8.32
C PHE A 161 20.27 5.83 8.74
N LEU A 162 20.02 5.99 10.05
CA LEU A 162 18.71 6.37 10.57
C LEU A 162 18.36 7.82 10.22
N ASP A 163 19.32 8.73 10.33
CA ASP A 163 19.13 10.13 9.97
C ASP A 163 18.90 10.28 8.47
N GLU A 164 19.67 9.58 7.63
CA GLU A 164 19.48 9.58 6.18
C GLU A 164 18.13 8.99 5.78
N ASN A 165 17.62 7.96 6.49
CA ASN A 165 16.25 7.48 6.29
C ASN A 165 15.24 8.61 6.52
N ILE A 166 15.38 9.39 7.59
CA ILE A 166 14.45 10.47 7.91
C ILE A 166 14.47 11.55 6.84
N GLU A 167 15.66 11.91 6.37
CA GLU A 167 15.84 12.86 5.27
C GLU A 167 15.15 12.38 4.00
N ILE A 168 15.46 11.17 3.53
CA ILE A 168 14.92 10.59 2.30
C ILE A 168 13.39 10.48 2.36
N PHE A 169 12.84 9.89 3.42
CA PHE A 169 11.40 9.66 3.50
C PHE A 169 10.62 10.94 3.79
N GLY A 170 11.21 11.90 4.51
CA GLY A 170 10.64 13.23 4.67
C GLY A 170 10.59 14.01 3.36
N GLU A 171 11.66 13.95 2.56
CA GLU A 171 11.73 14.53 1.21
C GLU A 171 10.70 13.88 0.27
N LEU A 172 10.63 12.55 0.26
CA LEU A 172 9.68 11.80 -0.56
C LEU A 172 8.23 12.17 -0.24
N ILE A 173 7.85 12.20 1.04
CA ILE A 173 6.49 12.60 1.45
C ILE A 173 6.19 14.05 1.03
N LYS A 174 7.15 14.95 1.26
CA LYS A 174 7.00 16.36 0.89
C LYS A 174 6.81 16.51 -0.62
N GLU A 175 7.56 15.77 -1.41
CA GLU A 175 7.48 15.82 -2.86
C GLU A 175 6.18 15.20 -3.40
N ILE A 176 5.81 14.00 -2.93
CA ILE A 176 4.55 13.35 -3.30
C ILE A 176 3.37 14.25 -2.97
N THR A 177 3.32 14.79 -1.74
CA THR A 177 2.18 15.63 -1.33
C THR A 177 2.16 17.02 -1.98
N ARG A 178 3.28 17.47 -2.58
CA ARG A 178 3.34 18.68 -3.40
C ARG A 178 2.84 18.42 -4.82
N LYS A 179 3.22 17.29 -5.41
CA LYS A 179 2.90 16.91 -6.80
C LYS A 179 1.49 16.35 -6.95
N THR A 180 0.96 15.72 -5.91
CA THR A 180 -0.28 14.94 -5.99
C THR A 180 -1.35 15.48 -5.05
N LYS A 181 -2.61 15.36 -5.47
CA LYS A 181 -3.78 15.55 -4.60
C LYS A 181 -4.17 14.21 -3.98
N VAL A 182 -3.44 13.81 -2.95
CA VAL A 182 -3.72 12.57 -2.19
C VAL A 182 -4.34 12.87 -0.84
N ASN A 183 -5.08 11.90 -0.30
CA ASN A 183 -5.83 12.06 0.95
C ASN A 183 -5.01 11.65 2.18
N GLY A 184 -3.93 10.89 1.99
CA GLY A 184 -3.04 10.52 3.07
C GLY A 184 -1.83 9.72 2.62
N ILE A 185 -0.94 9.49 3.59
CA ILE A 185 0.20 8.59 3.48
C ILE A 185 -0.07 7.39 4.38
N HIS A 186 0.09 6.18 3.83
CA HIS A 186 0.10 4.95 4.59
C HIS A 186 1.56 4.55 4.90
N MET A 187 1.98 4.75 6.15
CA MET A 187 3.30 4.34 6.62
C MET A 187 3.33 2.86 6.99
N MET A 188 4.20 2.09 6.33
CA MET A 188 4.44 0.66 6.61
C MET A 188 5.76 0.51 7.36
N THR A 189 5.70 0.22 8.66
CA THR A 189 6.87 0.34 9.54
C THR A 189 7.49 -0.97 10.00
N ILE A 190 6.76 -2.10 10.04
CA ILE A 190 7.27 -3.43 10.41
C ILE A 190 8.27 -3.41 11.59
N GLY A 191 7.84 -2.96 12.77
CA GLY A 191 8.71 -2.89 13.96
C GLY A 191 9.69 -1.72 13.93
N PHE A 192 9.40 -0.67 13.15
CA PHE A 192 10.15 0.57 13.00
C PHE A 192 9.27 1.81 13.28
N GLU A 193 8.19 1.64 14.04
CA GLU A 193 7.13 2.63 14.26
C GLU A 193 7.67 3.95 14.84
N TRP A 194 8.70 3.87 15.68
CA TRP A 194 9.29 5.00 16.38
C TRP A 194 9.97 6.02 15.46
N ILE A 195 10.28 5.68 14.20
CA ILE A 195 10.87 6.63 13.25
C ILE A 195 9.81 7.55 12.62
N VAL A 196 8.53 7.16 12.65
CA VAL A 196 7.45 7.86 11.94
C VAL A 196 7.32 9.32 12.38
N PRO A 197 7.30 9.67 13.68
CA PRO A 197 7.19 11.08 14.08
C PRO A 197 8.30 11.96 13.50
N ARG A 198 9.55 11.45 13.46
CA ARG A 198 10.70 12.18 12.89
C ARG A 198 10.58 12.38 11.38
N ILE A 199 10.08 11.37 10.65
CA ILE A 199 9.82 11.47 9.21
C ILE A 199 8.73 12.51 8.92
N ILE A 200 7.63 12.48 9.69
CA ILE A 200 6.52 13.42 9.54
C ILE A 200 6.98 14.86 9.80
N GLU A 201 7.74 15.08 10.88
CA GLU A 201 8.34 16.38 11.19
C GLU A 201 9.24 16.86 10.05
N ARG A 202 10.11 15.98 9.52
CA ARG A 202 10.99 16.30 8.38
C ARG A 202 10.24 16.60 7.08
N ALA A 203 9.04 16.02 6.91
CA ALA A 203 8.14 16.33 5.80
C ALA A 203 7.42 17.69 5.96
N GLY A 204 7.50 18.32 7.13
CA GLY A 204 6.84 19.60 7.44
C GLY A 204 5.33 19.43 7.66
N ARG A 205 4.92 18.35 8.31
CA ARG A 205 3.52 17.97 8.57
C ARG A 205 3.23 17.83 10.05
#